data_AF-F3ZXG6-F1
#
_entry.id   AF-F3ZXG6-F1
#
_cell.length_a   1.000
_cell.length_b   1.000
_cell.length_c   1.000
_cell.angle_alpha   90.00
_cell.angle_beta   90.00
_cell.angle_gamma   90.00
#
_symmetry.space_group_name_H-M   'P 1'
#
loop_
_entity.id
_entity.type
_entity.pdbx_description
1 polymer ?
#
loop_
_entity_poly.entity_id
_entity_poly.type
_entity_poly.pdbx_seq_one_letter_code
_entity_poly.pdbx_strand_id
1 'polypeptide(L)'
;MSDFWVEKAAAEKAAAEEKVRQAYQCIPAEYHSFIVLLKQSVKLGKSAGGYQVSPDGKAIGMWQAQDGSVYVTISLPYMTVDGRIRWARDEHRKAEKALNINTEVLNGFVRATVQSELLGSATATAKIGANSGVDKTNPIENAETSAVGRALGFLGYGLIGTGVASADEVMSAGNEPDDKPPRPPKPGKPVPEEKPPHTAAEMAQERVPQAAAPTQNIIGPHWVKGTPVDMKNVQRKNGSPLLAVVLDTGESVIFPPDHLFIAEIDGYIGEEIEFLCRSINGHEFIEKGKGRIKVKGIEVA
;
A
#
# COMPACT_ATOMS: atom_id res chain seq x y z
N MET A 1 42.41 10.81 5.09
CA MET A 1 41.48 10.30 4.07
C MET A 1 40.12 10.30 4.69
N SER A 2 39.17 11.00 4.08
CA SER A 2 37.80 11.07 4.58
C SER A 2 37.12 9.72 4.44
N ASP A 3 36.41 9.29 5.49
CA ASP A 3 35.66 8.04 5.51
C ASP A 3 34.47 8.19 4.56
N PHE A 4 34.49 7.45 3.43
CA PHE A 4 33.46 7.47 2.39
C PHE A 4 32.03 7.42 2.96
N TRP A 5 31.82 6.64 4.02
CA TRP A 5 30.51 6.51 4.64
C TRP A 5 30.11 7.76 5.43
N VAL A 6 31.07 8.43 6.06
CA VAL A 6 30.85 9.69 6.79
C VAL A 6 30.50 10.80 5.80
N GLU A 7 31.17 10.89 4.66
CA GLU A 7 30.81 11.87 3.62
C GLU A 7 29.41 11.65 3.09
N LYS A 8 29.04 10.38 2.81
CA LYS A 8 27.70 10.04 2.33
C LYS A 8 26.63 10.35 3.39
N ALA A 9 26.89 10.04 4.66
CA ALA A 9 26.00 10.36 5.76
C ALA A 9 25.82 11.87 5.95
N ALA A 10 26.91 12.63 5.85
CA ALA A 10 26.88 14.09 5.93
C ALA A 10 26.07 14.70 4.79
N ALA A 11 26.18 14.16 3.57
CA ALA A 11 25.36 14.59 2.43
C ALA A 11 23.86 14.35 2.65
N GLU A 12 23.47 13.16 3.15
CA GLU A 12 22.07 12.86 3.49
C GLU A 12 21.54 13.79 4.59
N LYS A 13 22.36 14.10 5.61
CA LYS A 13 21.98 15.05 6.67
C LYS A 13 21.82 16.47 6.14
N ALA A 14 22.75 16.95 5.33
CA ALA A 14 22.66 18.28 4.72
C ALA A 14 21.41 18.39 3.84
N ALA A 15 21.07 17.35 3.07
CA ALA A 15 19.85 17.32 2.27
C ALA A 15 18.59 17.32 3.15
N ALA A 16 18.60 16.64 4.30
CA ALA A 16 17.51 16.65 5.27
C ALA A 16 17.34 18.02 5.93
N GLU A 17 18.43 18.66 6.34
CA GLU A 17 18.43 20.03 6.90
C GLU A 17 17.90 21.05 5.91
N GLU A 18 18.26 20.92 4.63
CA GLU A 18 17.72 21.76 3.57
C GLU A 18 16.21 21.59 3.40
N LYS A 19 15.69 20.36 3.47
CA LYS A 19 14.24 20.11 3.47
C LYS A 19 13.55 20.75 4.68
N VAL A 20 14.16 20.68 5.86
CA VAL A 20 13.65 21.36 7.06
C VAL A 20 13.60 22.87 6.82
N ARG A 21 14.68 23.47 6.31
CA ARG A 21 14.74 24.90 5.98
C ARG A 21 13.65 25.30 4.99
N GLN A 22 13.47 24.52 3.92
CA GLN A 22 12.42 24.75 2.92
C GLN A 22 11.00 24.66 3.52
N ALA A 23 10.76 23.70 4.41
CA ALA A 23 9.47 23.59 5.09
C ALA A 23 9.13 24.87 5.88
N TYR A 24 10.08 25.41 6.64
CA TYR A 24 9.87 26.66 7.38
C TYR A 24 9.75 27.90 6.47
N GLN A 25 10.27 27.86 5.24
CA GLN A 25 10.11 28.93 4.26
C GLN A 25 8.76 28.90 3.54
N CYS A 26 8.26 27.70 3.23
CA CYS A 26 7.02 27.54 2.46
C CYS A 26 5.76 27.59 3.34
N ILE A 27 5.85 27.24 4.62
CA ILE A 27 4.73 27.26 5.55
C ILE A 27 4.64 28.62 6.24
N PRO A 28 3.46 29.27 6.32
CA PRO A 28 3.31 30.53 7.04
C PRO A 28 3.71 30.41 8.51
N ALA A 29 4.36 31.45 9.04
CA ALA A 29 4.99 31.44 10.36
C ALA A 29 4.04 31.08 11.52
N GLU A 30 2.78 31.50 11.42
CA GLU A 30 1.73 31.19 12.40
C GLU A 30 1.40 29.69 12.53
N TYR A 31 1.80 28.86 11.56
CA TYR A 31 1.61 27.41 11.59
C TYR A 31 2.90 26.62 11.88
N HIS A 32 4.03 27.29 12.13
CA HIS A 32 5.31 26.62 12.38
C HIS A 32 5.30 25.69 13.60
N SER A 33 4.44 25.95 14.59
CA SER A 33 4.27 25.07 15.77
C SER A 33 3.71 23.68 15.42
N PHE A 34 3.16 23.50 14.21
CA PHE A 34 2.63 22.24 13.70
C PHE A 34 3.63 21.47 12.83
N ILE A 35 4.85 21.98 12.68
CA ILE A 35 5.93 21.27 12.00
C ILE A 35 6.66 20.42 13.04
N VAL A 36 6.64 19.11 12.86
CA VAL A 36 7.39 18.15 13.67
C VAL A 36 8.49 17.51 12.84
N LEU A 37 9.58 17.11 13.50
CA LEU A 37 10.70 16.43 12.87
C LEU A 37 10.59 14.92 13.08
N LEU A 38 10.33 14.18 12.00
CA LEU A 38 10.25 12.73 12.02
C LEU A 38 11.63 12.12 11.76
N LYS A 39 12.08 11.27 12.67
CA LYS A 39 13.37 10.57 12.53
C LYS A 39 13.23 9.42 11.53
N GLN A 40 14.15 9.33 10.59
CA GLN A 40 14.20 8.24 9.61
C GLN A 40 15.60 7.66 9.50
N SER A 41 15.67 6.36 9.27
CA SER A 41 16.91 5.65 8.96
C SER A 41 17.07 5.54 7.45
N VAL A 42 18.12 6.16 6.91
CA VAL A 42 18.45 6.10 5.48
C VAL A 42 19.60 5.12 5.27
N LYS A 43 19.39 4.12 4.41
CA LYS A 43 20.41 3.14 4.05
C LYS A 43 21.46 3.81 3.16
N LEU A 44 22.69 3.90 3.67
CA LEU A 44 23.82 4.41 2.90
C LEU A 44 24.35 3.35 1.94
N GLY A 45 24.26 2.07 2.29
CA GLY A 45 24.75 0.96 1.48
C GLY A 45 25.09 -0.26 2.33
N LYS A 46 25.85 -1.19 1.74
CA LYS A 46 26.32 -2.40 2.43
C LYS A 46 27.85 -2.37 2.50
N SER A 47 28.40 -2.43 3.70
CA SER A 47 29.84 -2.45 3.88
C SER A 47 30.40 -3.86 3.64
N ALA A 48 31.64 -3.93 3.15
CA ALA A 48 32.39 -5.19 3.13
C ALA A 48 32.62 -5.72 4.55
N GLY A 49 32.92 -7.02 4.67
CA GLY A 49 33.16 -7.67 5.95
C GLY A 49 34.26 -6.96 6.76
N GLY A 50 33.97 -6.67 8.04
CA GLY A 50 34.93 -6.06 8.97
C GLY A 50 34.87 -4.53 9.09
N TYR A 51 34.05 -3.83 8.30
CA TYR A 51 33.81 -2.39 8.52
C TYR A 51 33.11 -2.15 9.85
N GLN A 52 33.59 -1.15 10.59
CA GLN A 52 32.96 -0.64 11.81
C GLN A 52 32.76 0.86 11.67
N VAL A 53 31.59 1.36 12.08
CA VAL A 53 31.29 2.80 12.05
C VAL A 53 32.28 3.55 12.95
N SER A 54 32.99 4.50 12.35
CA SER A 54 33.95 5.37 13.03
C SER A 54 33.29 6.22 14.13
N PRO A 55 34.06 6.71 15.13
CA PRO A 55 33.53 7.63 16.15
C PRO A 55 32.83 8.85 15.55
N ASP A 56 33.41 9.44 14.50
CA ASP A 56 32.84 10.58 13.77
C ASP A 56 31.52 10.20 13.09
N GLY A 57 31.45 9.01 12.47
CA GLY A 57 30.22 8.47 11.91
C GLY A 57 29.12 8.29 12.95
N LYS A 58 29.45 7.73 14.13
CA LYS A 58 28.48 7.59 15.23
C LYS A 58 28.00 8.95 15.74
N ALA A 59 28.89 9.94 15.84
CA ALA A 59 28.54 11.29 16.26
C ALA A 59 27.51 11.95 15.33
N ILE A 60 27.55 11.63 14.04
CA ILE A 60 26.54 12.09 13.07
C ILE A 60 25.36 11.13 12.90
N GLY A 61 25.19 10.13 13.78
CA GLY A 61 24.02 9.26 13.80
C GLY A 61 24.09 8.08 12.82
N MET A 62 25.29 7.70 12.37
CA MET A 62 25.47 6.48 11.62
C MET A 62 25.44 5.25 12.51
N TRP A 63 24.90 4.16 11.98
CA TRP A 63 24.89 2.86 12.62
C TRP A 63 24.96 1.75 11.56
N GLN A 64 25.34 0.55 11.98
CA GLN A 64 25.46 -0.61 11.10
C GLN A 64 24.54 -1.71 11.62
N ALA A 65 23.75 -2.29 10.72
CA ALA A 65 22.93 -3.45 10.99
C ALA A 65 23.79 -4.74 10.99
N GLN A 66 23.24 -5.81 11.56
CA GLN A 66 23.93 -7.10 11.66
C GLN A 66 24.28 -7.72 10.30
N ASP A 67 23.53 -7.37 9.25
CA ASP A 67 23.76 -7.82 7.88
C ASP A 67 24.89 -7.05 7.16
N GLY A 68 25.52 -6.09 7.83
CA GLY A 68 26.56 -5.21 7.27
C GLY A 68 25.99 -3.99 6.52
N SER A 69 24.68 -3.77 6.53
CA SER A 69 24.09 -2.54 5.98
C SER A 69 24.42 -1.34 6.89
N VAL A 70 24.88 -0.24 6.29
CA VAL A 70 25.19 1.01 6.99
C VAL A 70 24.05 2.00 6.79
N TYR A 71 23.62 2.64 7.87
CA TYR A 71 22.53 3.60 7.89
C TYR A 71 22.97 4.90 8.53
N VAL A 72 22.24 5.99 8.26
CA VAL A 72 22.29 7.24 9.01
C VAL A 72 20.88 7.62 9.46
N THR A 73 20.74 8.10 10.69
CA THR A 73 19.49 8.70 11.14
C THR A 73 19.43 10.17 10.73
N ILE A 74 18.44 10.52 9.91
CA ILE A 74 18.09 11.90 9.53
C ILE A 74 16.77 12.30 10.18
N SER A 75 16.45 13.60 10.11
CA SER A 75 15.16 14.13 10.55
C SER A 75 14.51 14.90 9.40
N LEU A 76 13.32 14.48 8.99
CA LEU A 76 12.55 15.15 7.94
C LEU A 76 11.38 15.92 8.55
N PRO A 77 11.04 17.09 8.00
CA PRO A 77 9.91 17.86 8.48
C PRO A 77 8.59 17.20 8.05
N TYR A 78 7.61 17.25 8.93
CA TYR A 78 6.24 16.80 8.71
C TYR A 78 5.27 17.82 9.27
N MET A 79 4.32 18.26 8.46
CA MET A 79 3.20 19.08 8.96
C MET A 79 2.07 18.18 9.43
N THR A 80 1.73 18.30 10.71
CA THR A 80 0.68 17.54 11.37
C THR A 80 -0.71 17.84 10.80
N VAL A 81 -1.62 16.89 10.94
CA VAL A 81 -2.98 17.01 10.37
C VAL A 81 -3.77 18.14 11.04
N ASP A 82 -3.59 18.36 12.34
CA ASP A 82 -4.18 19.50 13.06
C ASP A 82 -3.70 20.85 12.50
N GLY A 83 -2.42 20.96 12.14
CA GLY A 83 -1.85 22.13 11.48
C GLY A 83 -2.48 22.36 10.11
N ARG A 84 -2.65 21.30 9.32
CA ARG A 84 -3.30 21.38 8.00
C ARG A 84 -4.76 21.83 8.13
N ILE A 85 -5.49 21.28 9.10
CA ILE A 85 -6.89 21.66 9.38
C ILE A 85 -6.97 23.11 9.80
N ARG A 86 -6.10 23.55 10.73
CA ARG A 86 -6.08 24.92 11.22
C ARG A 86 -5.80 25.90 10.09
N TRP A 87 -4.75 25.65 9.30
CA TRP A 87 -4.41 26.48 8.15
C TRP A 87 -5.58 26.57 7.16
N ALA A 88 -6.17 25.43 6.78
CA ALA A 88 -7.32 25.43 5.89
C ALA A 88 -8.52 26.21 6.46
N ARG A 89 -8.85 26.01 7.74
CA ARG A 89 -9.96 26.71 8.40
C ARG A 89 -9.73 28.22 8.50
N ASP A 90 -8.51 28.64 8.82
CA ASP A 90 -8.17 30.06 8.99
C ASP A 90 -8.19 30.80 7.64
N GLU A 91 -7.67 30.22 6.55
CA GLU A 91 -7.77 30.79 5.21
C GLU A 91 -9.23 30.92 4.73
N HIS A 92 -10.03 29.87 4.94
CA HIS A 92 -11.46 29.91 4.57
C HIS A 92 -12.24 30.93 5.39
N ARG A 93 -11.99 31.01 6.72
CA ARG A 93 -12.63 32.01 7.57
C ARG A 93 -12.28 33.43 7.14
N LYS A 94 -11.00 33.69 6.84
CA LYS A 94 -10.53 35.00 6.37
C LYS A 94 -11.14 35.40 5.03
N ALA A 95 -11.41 34.44 4.16
CA ALA A 95 -12.05 34.66 2.87
C ALA A 95 -13.60 34.62 2.91
N GLU A 96 -14.19 34.41 4.10
CA GLU A 96 -15.65 34.21 4.28
C GLU A 96 -16.20 33.08 3.39
N LYS A 97 -15.42 32.00 3.27
CA LYS A 97 -15.72 30.83 2.43
C LYS A 97 -15.99 29.58 3.26
N ALA A 98 -16.79 28.67 2.71
CA ALA A 98 -17.08 27.40 3.35
C ALA A 98 -15.97 26.36 3.12
N LEU A 99 -15.70 25.58 4.16
CA LEU A 99 -14.86 24.38 4.14
C LEU A 99 -15.61 23.24 4.80
N ASN A 100 -15.88 22.16 4.07
CA ASN A 100 -16.52 20.97 4.59
C ASN A 100 -15.57 19.78 4.50
N ILE A 101 -15.42 19.03 5.59
CA ILE A 101 -14.61 17.83 5.66
C ILE A 101 -15.55 16.72 6.09
N ASN A 102 -15.71 15.70 5.24
CA ASN A 102 -16.56 14.55 5.51
C ASN A 102 -15.71 13.28 5.45
N THR A 103 -15.94 12.38 6.39
CA THR A 103 -15.25 11.09 6.48
C THR A 103 -16.27 9.96 6.44
N GLU A 104 -15.89 8.86 5.80
CA GLU A 104 -16.77 7.70 5.64
C GLU A 104 -15.93 6.42 5.72
N VAL A 105 -16.40 5.44 6.49
CA VAL A 105 -15.80 4.12 6.59
C VAL A 105 -16.35 3.24 5.46
N LEU A 106 -15.46 2.69 4.63
CA LEU A 106 -15.78 1.90 3.45
C LEU A 106 -14.89 0.65 3.41
N ASN A 107 -15.46 -0.54 3.62
CA ASN A 107 -14.83 -1.84 3.35
C ASN A 107 -13.33 -1.92 3.73
N GLY A 108 -12.99 -1.60 4.99
CA GLY A 108 -11.61 -1.65 5.48
C GLY A 108 -10.74 -0.42 5.14
N PHE A 109 -11.37 0.66 4.67
CA PHE A 109 -10.75 1.96 4.43
C PHE A 109 -11.58 3.07 5.09
N VAL A 110 -10.94 4.21 5.32
CA VAL A 110 -11.62 5.49 5.54
C VAL A 110 -11.41 6.35 4.32
N ARG A 111 -12.49 6.91 3.77
CA ARG A 111 -12.47 7.94 2.72
C ARG A 111 -12.72 9.29 3.38
N ALA A 112 -11.89 10.27 3.09
CA ALA A 112 -12.12 11.67 3.44
C ALA A 112 -12.35 12.48 2.17
N THR A 113 -13.38 13.33 2.18
CA THR A 113 -13.66 14.30 1.12
C THR A 113 -13.64 15.69 1.73
N VAL A 114 -12.76 16.55 1.21
CA VAL A 114 -12.66 17.95 1.58
C VAL A 114 -13.22 18.80 0.44
N GLN A 115 -14.26 19.57 0.73
CA GLN A 115 -14.87 20.52 -0.18
C GLN A 115 -14.49 21.94 0.26
N SER A 116 -13.71 22.61 -0.56
CA SER A 116 -13.22 23.96 -0.37
C SER A 116 -13.80 24.88 -1.44
N GLU A 117 -14.48 25.95 -1.04
CA GLU A 117 -14.92 26.97 -2.01
C GLU A 117 -13.74 27.78 -2.58
N LEU A 118 -12.57 27.71 -1.97
CA LEU A 118 -11.35 28.37 -2.45
C LEU A 118 -10.57 27.54 -3.47
N LEU A 119 -10.46 26.23 -3.23
CA LEU A 119 -9.49 25.36 -3.91
C LEU A 119 -10.15 24.17 -4.61
N GLY A 120 -11.47 24.06 -4.57
CA GLY A 120 -12.23 22.96 -5.14
C GLY A 120 -12.36 21.79 -4.17
N SER A 121 -12.48 20.56 -4.70
CA SER A 121 -12.71 19.37 -3.88
C SER A 121 -11.56 18.38 -4.04
N ALA A 122 -11.18 17.73 -2.94
CA ALA A 122 -10.24 16.62 -2.94
C ALA A 122 -10.78 15.46 -2.13
N THR A 123 -10.44 14.24 -2.55
CA THR A 123 -10.78 13.01 -1.85
C THR A 123 -9.53 12.17 -1.67
N ALA A 124 -9.39 11.56 -0.50
CA ALA A 124 -8.32 10.61 -0.22
C ALA A 124 -8.83 9.44 0.60
N THR A 125 -8.10 8.33 0.56
CA THR A 125 -8.40 7.14 1.35
C THR A 125 -7.21 6.73 2.20
N ALA A 126 -7.49 6.05 3.31
CA ALA A 126 -6.50 5.38 4.14
C ALA A 126 -7.04 4.01 4.54
N LYS A 127 -6.18 3.01 4.56
CA LYS A 127 -6.56 1.65 4.94
C LYS A 127 -6.63 1.53 6.46
N ILE A 128 -7.68 0.90 6.97
CA ILE A 128 -7.86 0.58 8.39
C ILE A 128 -6.87 -0.53 8.77
N GLY A 129 -6.09 -0.32 9.83
CA GLY A 129 -5.09 -1.29 10.28
C GLY A 129 -3.93 -1.47 9.30
N ALA A 130 -3.54 -0.42 8.58
CA ALA A 130 -2.44 -0.45 7.63
C ALA A 130 -1.08 -0.63 8.33
N ASN A 131 -0.92 -0.10 9.54
CA ASN A 131 0.34 -0.08 10.27
C ASN A 131 0.37 -1.14 11.37
N SER A 132 1.44 -1.94 11.40
CA SER A 132 1.66 -2.91 12.46
C SER A 132 2.22 -2.22 13.71
N GLY A 133 1.34 -1.67 14.55
CA GLY A 133 1.76 -0.94 15.75
C GLY A 133 0.64 -0.10 16.35
N VAL A 134 0.74 1.23 16.17
CA VAL A 134 -0.18 2.26 16.69
C VAL A 134 -1.65 2.02 16.28
N ASP A 135 -1.88 1.38 15.13
CA ASP A 135 -3.23 0.99 14.68
C ASP A 135 -3.85 -0.17 15.47
N LYS A 136 -3.14 -0.82 16.40
CA LYS A 136 -3.75 -1.92 17.19
C LYS A 136 -4.81 -1.44 18.16
N THR A 137 -4.71 -0.20 18.65
CA THR A 137 -5.66 0.33 19.63
C THR A 137 -6.81 1.09 18.98
N ASN A 138 -6.52 1.94 17.99
CA ASN A 138 -7.51 2.84 17.35
C ASN A 138 -7.35 2.87 15.81
N PRO A 139 -7.58 1.74 15.11
CA PRO A 139 -7.28 1.60 13.67
C PRO A 139 -8.17 2.47 12.77
N ILE A 140 -9.38 2.82 13.21
CA ILE A 140 -10.31 3.64 12.43
C ILE A 140 -9.92 5.11 12.52
N GLU A 141 -9.62 5.59 13.73
CA GLU A 141 -9.24 6.98 14.02
C GLU A 141 -7.93 7.36 13.33
N ASN A 142 -6.97 6.43 13.28
CA ASN A 142 -5.71 6.64 12.57
C ASN A 142 -5.92 6.68 11.05
N ALA A 143 -6.78 5.81 10.52
CA ALA A 143 -7.15 5.84 9.11
C ALA A 143 -7.91 7.12 8.76
N GLU A 144 -8.81 7.59 9.63
CA GLU A 144 -9.53 8.84 9.45
C GLU A 144 -8.59 10.04 9.39
N THR A 145 -7.70 10.16 10.39
CA THR A 145 -6.71 11.23 10.44
C THR A 145 -5.78 11.20 9.22
N SER A 146 -5.38 10.00 8.78
CA SER A 146 -4.56 9.81 7.58
C SER A 146 -5.31 10.22 6.30
N ALA A 147 -6.57 9.82 6.14
CA ALA A 147 -7.38 10.17 4.98
C ALA A 147 -7.62 11.69 4.91
N VAL A 148 -7.95 12.33 6.04
CA VAL A 148 -8.13 13.79 6.12
C VAL A 148 -6.83 14.52 5.80
N GLY A 149 -5.72 14.10 6.40
CA GLY A 149 -4.40 14.68 6.13
C GLY A 149 -4.01 14.60 4.66
N ARG A 150 -4.32 13.47 4.00
CA ARG A 150 -4.07 13.26 2.57
C ARG A 150 -4.95 14.16 1.70
N ALA A 151 -6.25 14.23 1.98
CA ALA A 151 -7.19 15.05 1.22
C ALA A 151 -6.84 16.55 1.32
N LEU A 152 -6.46 17.02 2.52
CA LEU A 152 -5.96 18.39 2.71
C LEU A 152 -4.63 18.63 1.98
N GLY A 153 -3.74 17.64 1.98
CA GLY A 153 -2.49 17.69 1.21
C GLY A 153 -2.74 17.83 -0.30
N PHE A 154 -3.75 17.17 -0.86
CA PHE A 154 -4.13 17.34 -2.26
C PHE A 154 -4.67 18.74 -2.58
N LEU A 155 -5.23 19.45 -1.60
CA LEU A 155 -5.61 20.85 -1.74
C LEU A 155 -4.44 21.82 -1.49
N GLY A 156 -3.23 21.32 -1.18
CA GLY A 156 -2.03 22.14 -0.99
C GLY A 156 -1.67 22.44 0.46
N TYR A 157 -2.49 22.04 1.43
CA TYR A 157 -2.22 22.32 2.84
C TYR A 157 -1.14 21.38 3.41
N GLY A 158 -0.04 21.98 3.89
CA GLY A 158 1.07 21.26 4.53
C GLY A 158 1.97 20.49 3.57
N LEU A 159 2.01 20.89 2.29
CA LEU A 159 2.96 20.36 1.32
C LEU A 159 4.35 20.96 1.54
N ILE A 160 5.29 20.14 2.00
CA ILE A 160 6.68 20.54 2.33
C ILE A 160 7.73 19.68 1.62
N GLY A 161 7.37 19.11 0.46
CA GLY A 161 8.27 18.31 -0.37
C GLY A 161 8.53 16.88 0.14
N THR A 162 7.93 16.46 1.27
CA THR A 162 8.01 15.09 1.80
C THR A 162 6.84 14.19 1.35
N GLY A 163 5.91 14.73 0.56
CA GLY A 163 4.76 14.00 0.01
C GLY A 163 3.49 14.11 0.85
N VAL A 164 2.45 13.38 0.42
CA VAL A 164 1.10 13.39 1.02
C VAL A 164 0.93 12.27 2.06
N ALA A 165 1.97 11.48 2.33
CA ALA A 165 1.95 10.35 3.27
C ALA A 165 1.67 10.81 4.72
N SER A 166 1.07 9.93 5.52
CA SER A 166 0.85 10.20 6.96
C SER A 166 2.14 9.99 7.76
N ALA A 167 2.19 10.57 8.97
CA ALA A 167 3.36 10.41 9.86
C ALA A 167 3.72 8.94 10.09
N ASP A 168 2.71 8.09 10.34
CA ASP A 168 2.93 6.68 10.62
C ASP A 168 3.46 5.91 9.42
N GLU A 169 3.03 6.25 8.20
CA GLU A 169 3.55 5.66 6.97
C GLU A 169 5.01 6.06 6.73
N VAL A 170 5.33 7.33 6.99
CA VAL A 170 6.69 7.87 6.88
C VAL A 170 7.63 7.21 7.90
N MET A 171 7.12 6.92 9.11
CA MET A 171 7.87 6.22 10.15
C MET A 171 7.99 4.70 9.88
N SER A 172 6.97 4.08 9.30
CA SER A 172 6.95 2.63 9.02
C SER A 172 7.79 2.27 7.80
N ALA A 173 7.81 3.13 6.77
CA ALA A 173 8.62 2.92 5.57
C ALA A 173 10.14 2.90 5.85
N GLY A 174 10.61 3.56 6.92
CA GLY A 174 12.01 3.56 7.32
C GLY A 174 12.47 2.27 8.05
N ASN A 175 11.54 1.35 8.36
CA ASN A 175 11.79 0.14 9.14
C ASN A 175 11.57 -1.16 8.34
N GLU A 176 11.16 -1.10 7.07
CA GLU A 176 11.09 -2.30 6.23
C GLU A 176 12.49 -2.65 5.69
N PRO A 177 12.96 -3.90 5.83
CA PRO A 177 14.20 -4.34 5.20
C PRO A 177 14.07 -4.30 3.68
N ASP A 178 14.94 -3.51 3.05
CA ASP A 178 15.05 -3.19 1.63
C ASP A 178 15.44 -4.39 0.72
N ASP A 179 15.17 -5.62 1.15
CA ASP A 179 15.57 -6.85 0.44
C ASP A 179 14.55 -7.30 -0.62
N LYS A 180 13.69 -6.37 -1.06
CA LYS A 180 12.90 -6.54 -2.29
C LYS A 180 13.62 -5.78 -3.41
N PRO A 181 14.00 -6.44 -4.52
CA PRO A 181 14.63 -5.75 -5.63
C PRO A 181 13.72 -4.61 -6.10
N PRO A 182 14.31 -3.47 -6.53
CA PRO A 182 13.52 -2.35 -7.04
C PRO A 182 12.63 -2.86 -8.16
N ARG A 183 11.31 -2.66 -8.03
CA ARG A 183 10.42 -2.93 -9.16
C ARG A 183 10.87 -2.03 -10.30
N PRO A 184 11.19 -2.58 -11.48
CA PRO A 184 11.43 -1.75 -12.64
C PRO A 184 10.18 -0.88 -12.89
N PRO A 185 10.36 0.36 -13.36
CA PRO A 185 9.23 1.19 -13.78
C PRO A 185 8.40 0.36 -14.77
N LYS A 186 7.10 0.22 -14.49
CA LYS A 186 6.18 -0.49 -15.38
C LYS A 186 6.31 0.15 -16.78
N PRO A 187 6.72 -0.59 -17.82
CA PRO A 187 6.62 -0.09 -19.18
C PRO A 187 5.16 0.26 -19.44
N GLY A 188 4.92 1.47 -19.95
CA GLY A 188 3.59 1.87 -20.39
C GLY A 188 3.03 0.81 -21.33
N LYS A 189 1.81 0.34 -21.06
CA LYS A 189 1.14 -0.61 -21.96
C LYS A 189 1.03 0.06 -23.34
N PRO A 190 1.51 -0.59 -24.43
CA PRO A 190 1.22 -0.14 -25.78
C PRO A 190 -0.29 -0.29 -26.04
N VAL A 191 -0.84 0.68 -26.77
CA VAL A 191 -2.20 0.65 -27.30
C VAL A 191 -2.31 -0.56 -28.25
N PRO A 192 -3.39 -1.37 -28.22
CA PRO A 192 -3.53 -2.52 -29.11
C PRO A 192 -3.86 -2.05 -30.54
N GLU A 193 -3.03 -2.43 -31.50
CA GLU A 193 -3.34 -2.39 -32.93
C GLU A 193 -3.50 -3.83 -33.44
N GLU A 194 -4.44 -4.03 -34.36
CA GLU A 194 -5.11 -5.31 -34.65
C GLU A 194 -4.54 -6.03 -35.90
N LYS A 195 -4.57 -7.40 -35.86
CA LYS A 195 -4.57 -8.42 -36.96
C LYS A 195 -3.21 -9.01 -37.47
N PRO A 196 -3.20 -10.20 -38.13
CA PRO A 196 -3.66 -11.55 -37.72
C PRO A 196 -2.53 -12.62 -38.00
N PRO A 197 -2.73 -13.94 -38.28
CA PRO A 197 -2.02 -15.04 -37.58
C PRO A 197 -1.00 -15.85 -38.42
N HIS A 198 -0.39 -16.87 -37.75
CA HIS A 198 0.41 -18.03 -38.25
C HIS A 198 1.94 -17.78 -38.37
N THR A 199 2.87 -18.71 -38.08
CA THR A 199 2.87 -20.12 -37.58
C THR A 199 4.30 -20.50 -37.15
N ALA A 200 4.38 -21.57 -36.34
CA ALA A 200 5.45 -22.57 -36.16
C ALA A 200 6.84 -22.37 -36.80
N ALA A 201 7.90 -22.41 -35.97
CA ALA A 201 8.94 -23.45 -35.97
C ALA A 201 10.10 -23.07 -35.03
N GLU A 202 10.63 -24.08 -34.31
CA GLU A 202 12.04 -24.25 -33.91
C GLU A 202 12.67 -23.22 -32.90
N MET A 203 13.42 -23.60 -31.85
CA MET A 203 14.26 -24.77 -31.61
C MET A 203 14.32 -25.13 -30.11
N ALA A 204 14.43 -26.43 -29.86
CA ALA A 204 14.68 -27.07 -28.58
C ALA A 204 16.16 -26.99 -28.17
N GLN A 205 16.42 -27.08 -26.86
CA GLN A 205 17.58 -27.81 -26.33
C GLN A 205 17.27 -28.35 -24.91
N GLU A 206 17.39 -29.67 -24.81
CA GLU A 206 17.19 -30.50 -23.62
C GLU A 206 18.20 -30.23 -22.50
N ARG A 207 17.70 -30.21 -21.26
CA ARG A 207 18.46 -30.63 -20.07
C ARG A 207 17.63 -31.64 -19.27
N VAL A 208 18.29 -32.73 -18.90
CA VAL A 208 17.82 -33.92 -18.16
C VAL A 208 17.28 -33.54 -16.77
N PRO A 209 16.28 -34.27 -16.21
CA PRO A 209 15.30 -33.71 -15.31
C PRO A 209 15.74 -33.72 -13.84
N GLN A 210 15.63 -32.56 -13.21
CA GLN A 210 15.63 -32.42 -11.75
C GLN A 210 14.21 -32.77 -11.27
N ALA A 211 14.11 -33.64 -10.27
CA ALA A 211 12.84 -34.12 -9.72
C ALA A 211 11.86 -32.96 -9.46
N ALA A 212 10.84 -32.87 -10.31
CA ALA A 212 9.84 -31.82 -10.24
C ALA A 212 9.00 -32.03 -8.97
N ALA A 213 8.93 -30.98 -8.15
CA ALA A 213 7.82 -30.81 -7.22
C ALA A 213 6.49 -30.98 -8.00
N PRO A 214 5.43 -31.54 -7.40
CA PRO A 214 4.18 -31.84 -8.11
C PRO A 214 3.71 -30.60 -8.85
N THR A 215 3.77 -30.65 -10.20
CA THR A 215 3.43 -29.54 -11.06
C THR A 215 1.95 -29.25 -10.85
N GLN A 216 1.63 -28.14 -10.17
CA GLN A 216 0.26 -27.72 -9.98
C GLN A 216 -0.30 -27.35 -11.36
N ASN A 217 -1.38 -28.00 -11.77
CA ASN A 217 -2.06 -27.60 -13.00
C ASN A 217 -2.86 -26.34 -12.68
N ILE A 218 -2.33 -25.18 -13.09
CA ILE A 218 -2.93 -23.87 -12.82
C ILE A 218 -3.52 -23.34 -14.13
N ILE A 219 -4.84 -23.24 -14.17
CA ILE A 219 -5.54 -22.53 -15.24
C ILE A 219 -5.63 -21.06 -14.84
N GLY A 220 -5.37 -20.17 -15.81
CA GLY A 220 -5.46 -18.72 -15.62
C GLY A 220 -6.86 -18.25 -15.19
N PRO A 221 -7.00 -16.95 -14.90
CA PRO A 221 -8.27 -16.39 -14.45
C PRO A 221 -9.38 -16.62 -15.48
N HIS A 222 -10.48 -17.22 -15.06
CA HIS A 222 -11.66 -17.45 -15.89
C HIS A 222 -12.93 -17.30 -15.05
N TRP A 223 -14.05 -17.05 -15.72
CA TRP A 223 -15.34 -16.88 -15.06
C TRP A 223 -16.02 -18.24 -14.85
N VAL A 224 -16.43 -18.50 -13.62
CA VAL A 224 -17.26 -19.64 -13.22
C VAL A 224 -18.64 -19.10 -12.89
N LYS A 225 -19.68 -19.64 -13.49
CA LYS A 225 -21.04 -19.10 -13.40
C LYS A 225 -21.99 -20.18 -12.85
N GLY A 226 -22.78 -19.82 -11.85
CA GLY A 226 -23.79 -20.72 -11.29
C GLY A 226 -24.54 -20.12 -10.10
N THR A 227 -25.52 -20.86 -9.63
CA THR A 227 -26.37 -20.48 -8.50
C THR A 227 -25.84 -21.16 -7.23
N PRO A 228 -25.50 -20.43 -6.15
CA PRO A 228 -25.12 -21.06 -4.89
C PRO A 228 -26.28 -21.89 -4.32
N VAL A 229 -26.02 -23.16 -4.04
CA VAL A 229 -27.01 -24.10 -3.47
C VAL A 229 -26.62 -24.65 -2.10
N ASP A 230 -25.33 -24.63 -1.76
CA ASP A 230 -24.82 -25.12 -0.48
C ASP A 230 -23.47 -24.48 -0.14
N MET A 231 -23.10 -24.50 1.14
CA MET A 231 -21.81 -24.02 1.63
C MET A 231 -21.20 -25.00 2.63
N LYS A 232 -19.94 -25.36 2.38
CA LYS A 232 -19.21 -26.34 3.19
C LYS A 232 -17.92 -25.76 3.72
N ASN A 233 -17.69 -25.92 5.01
CA ASN A 233 -16.38 -25.70 5.60
C ASN A 233 -15.42 -26.77 5.11
N VAL A 234 -14.37 -26.36 4.42
CA VAL A 234 -13.30 -27.25 3.94
C VAL A 234 -11.98 -26.83 4.60
N GLN A 235 -11.02 -27.74 4.67
CA GLN A 235 -9.72 -27.46 5.30
C GLN A 235 -8.58 -27.71 4.31
N ARG A 236 -7.58 -26.84 4.35
CA ARG A 236 -6.30 -27.09 3.68
C ARG A 236 -5.58 -28.25 4.38
N LYS A 237 -4.61 -28.86 3.68
CA LYS A 237 -3.71 -29.88 4.27
C LYS A 237 -2.98 -29.40 5.54
N ASN A 238 -2.77 -28.09 5.69
CA ASN A 238 -2.15 -27.49 6.87
C ASN A 238 -3.17 -27.11 7.99
N GLY A 239 -4.43 -27.55 7.88
CA GLY A 239 -5.48 -27.30 8.86
C GLY A 239 -6.12 -25.90 8.79
N SER A 240 -5.71 -25.03 7.87
CA SER A 240 -6.33 -23.72 7.72
C SER A 240 -7.77 -23.85 7.17
N PRO A 241 -8.75 -23.17 7.76
CA PRO A 241 -10.14 -23.22 7.29
C PRO A 241 -10.28 -22.50 5.95
N LEU A 242 -11.17 -23.01 5.12
CA LEU A 242 -11.61 -22.47 3.84
C LEU A 242 -13.13 -22.69 3.75
N LEU A 243 -13.79 -21.89 2.92
CA LEU A 243 -15.21 -22.08 2.64
C LEU A 243 -15.38 -22.49 1.18
N ALA A 244 -16.07 -23.60 0.93
CA ALA A 244 -16.44 -24.03 -0.42
C ALA A 244 -17.92 -23.72 -0.65
N VAL A 245 -18.20 -22.95 -1.70
CA VAL A 245 -19.54 -22.65 -2.16
C VAL A 245 -19.85 -23.59 -3.30
N VAL A 246 -20.88 -24.41 -3.11
CA VAL A 246 -21.32 -25.39 -4.11
C VAL A 246 -22.34 -24.71 -5.01
N LEU A 247 -22.12 -24.79 -6.31
CA LEU A 247 -23.03 -24.27 -7.33
C LEU A 247 -23.98 -25.37 -7.81
N ASP A 248 -25.11 -24.97 -8.37
CA ASP A 248 -26.07 -25.85 -9.06
C ASP A 248 -25.45 -26.64 -10.22
N THR A 249 -24.38 -26.13 -10.83
CA THR A 249 -23.57 -26.83 -11.83
C THR A 249 -22.81 -28.05 -11.28
N GLY A 250 -22.74 -28.21 -9.96
CA GLY A 250 -21.92 -29.20 -9.27
C GLY A 250 -20.48 -28.77 -9.04
N GLU A 251 -20.07 -27.61 -9.57
CA GLU A 251 -18.77 -27.00 -9.30
C GLU A 251 -18.72 -26.43 -7.87
N SER A 252 -17.52 -26.31 -7.33
CA SER A 252 -17.31 -25.71 -6.01
C SER A 252 -16.26 -24.60 -6.10
N VAL A 253 -16.63 -23.42 -5.65
CA VAL A 253 -15.77 -22.25 -5.61
C VAL A 253 -15.26 -22.06 -4.20
N ILE A 254 -13.94 -22.03 -4.05
CA ILE A 254 -13.27 -22.04 -2.74
C ILE A 254 -12.78 -20.63 -2.39
N PHE A 255 -13.18 -20.20 -1.20
CA PHE A 255 -12.91 -18.90 -0.64
C PHE A 255 -11.91 -18.99 0.53
N PRO A 256 -10.99 -18.00 0.66
CA PRO A 256 -10.27 -17.77 1.90
C PRO A 256 -11.27 -17.32 2.99
N PRO A 257 -11.08 -17.72 4.26
CA PRO A 257 -12.07 -17.55 5.33
C PRO A 257 -12.42 -16.10 5.67
N ASP A 258 -11.63 -15.14 5.17
CA ASP A 258 -11.80 -13.70 5.36
C ASP A 258 -12.09 -12.96 4.05
N HIS A 259 -12.58 -13.67 3.02
CA HIS A 259 -13.03 -13.03 1.79
C HIS A 259 -14.28 -12.18 2.04
N LEU A 260 -14.28 -10.92 1.60
CA LEU A 260 -15.35 -9.95 1.86
C LEU A 260 -16.74 -10.48 1.45
N PHE A 261 -16.80 -11.18 0.31
CA PHE A 261 -18.06 -11.76 -0.18
C PHE A 261 -18.66 -12.87 0.69
N ILE A 262 -17.88 -13.52 1.56
CA ILE A 262 -18.41 -14.57 2.44
C ILE A 262 -19.51 -14.01 3.36
N ALA A 263 -19.39 -12.76 3.80
CA ALA A 263 -20.38 -12.17 4.70
C ALA A 263 -21.73 -11.91 4.02
N GLU A 264 -21.76 -11.86 2.69
CA GLU A 264 -22.94 -11.47 1.91
C GLU A 264 -23.54 -12.62 1.10
N ILE A 265 -22.80 -13.73 0.97
CA ILE A 265 -23.17 -14.83 0.08
C ILE A 265 -24.49 -15.50 0.44
N ASP A 266 -24.84 -15.56 1.73
CA ASP A 266 -26.14 -16.07 2.20
C ASP A 266 -27.30 -15.28 1.60
N GLY A 267 -27.12 -13.97 1.38
CA GLY A 267 -28.11 -13.10 0.75
C GLY A 267 -28.26 -13.32 -0.75
N TYR A 268 -27.38 -14.09 -1.37
CA TYR A 268 -27.39 -14.42 -2.79
C TYR A 268 -27.65 -15.91 -3.06
N ILE A 269 -28.07 -16.68 -2.03
CA ILE A 269 -28.52 -18.07 -2.23
C ILE A 269 -29.74 -18.06 -3.17
N GLY A 270 -29.67 -18.86 -4.22
CA GLY A 270 -30.72 -18.92 -5.26
C GLY A 270 -30.62 -17.84 -6.35
N GLU A 271 -29.62 -16.96 -6.28
CA GLU A 271 -29.34 -15.97 -7.34
C GLU A 271 -28.17 -16.41 -8.23
N GLU A 272 -28.19 -16.02 -9.50
CA GLU A 272 -27.13 -16.36 -10.46
C GLU A 272 -25.90 -15.46 -10.24
N ILE A 273 -24.74 -16.09 -10.01
CA ILE A 273 -23.49 -15.40 -9.68
C ILE A 273 -22.38 -15.83 -10.63
N GLU A 274 -21.51 -14.89 -11.00
CA GLU A 274 -20.28 -15.15 -11.74
C GLU A 274 -19.07 -14.86 -10.83
N PHE A 275 -18.14 -15.81 -10.76
CA PHE A 275 -16.92 -15.74 -9.96
C PHE A 275 -15.70 -15.74 -10.88
N LEU A 276 -14.80 -14.76 -10.73
CA LEU A 276 -13.52 -14.78 -11.42
C LEU A 276 -12.53 -15.64 -10.61
N CYS A 277 -12.39 -16.89 -11.05
CA CYS A 277 -11.63 -17.93 -10.37
C CYS A 277 -10.31 -18.23 -11.09
N ARG A 278 -9.41 -18.90 -10.38
CA ARG A 278 -8.33 -19.69 -10.99
C ARG A 278 -8.53 -21.15 -10.62
N SER A 279 -8.35 -22.03 -11.60
CA SER A 279 -8.35 -23.47 -11.33
C SER A 279 -6.97 -23.89 -10.85
N ILE A 280 -6.89 -24.53 -9.68
CA ILE A 280 -5.65 -25.12 -9.18
C ILE A 280 -5.93 -26.59 -8.88
N ASN A 281 -5.32 -27.48 -9.66
CA ASN A 281 -5.53 -28.93 -9.55
C ASN A 281 -7.02 -29.35 -9.68
N GLY A 282 -7.78 -28.68 -10.55
CA GLY A 282 -9.18 -29.00 -10.81
C GLY A 282 -10.18 -28.45 -9.79
N HIS A 283 -9.74 -27.57 -8.89
CA HIS A 283 -10.60 -26.85 -7.97
C HIS A 283 -10.56 -25.35 -8.27
N GLU A 284 -11.72 -24.71 -8.19
CA GLU A 284 -11.86 -23.28 -8.47
C GLU A 284 -11.62 -22.44 -7.23
N PHE A 285 -10.66 -21.52 -7.31
CA PHE A 285 -10.26 -20.67 -6.20
C PHE A 285 -10.46 -19.19 -6.53
N ILE A 286 -11.01 -18.47 -5.56
CA ILE A 286 -11.04 -17.02 -5.57
C ILE A 286 -9.85 -16.47 -4.78
N GLU A 287 -9.04 -15.61 -5.42
CA GLU A 287 -7.90 -14.98 -4.77
C GLU A 287 -8.35 -13.86 -3.82
N LYS A 288 -7.87 -13.92 -2.57
CA LYS A 288 -8.09 -12.87 -1.57
C LYS A 288 -7.72 -11.48 -2.11
N GLY A 289 -8.70 -10.56 -2.13
CA GLY A 289 -8.51 -9.17 -2.55
C GLY A 289 -8.36 -8.94 -4.06
N LYS A 290 -8.61 -9.97 -4.89
CA LYS A 290 -8.64 -9.86 -6.36
C LYS A 290 -9.81 -10.61 -6.99
N GLY A 291 -10.48 -11.46 -6.23
CA GLY A 291 -11.69 -12.15 -6.65
C GLY A 291 -12.76 -11.19 -7.07
N ARG A 292 -13.09 -11.17 -8.36
CA ARG A 292 -14.22 -10.40 -8.86
C ARG A 292 -15.45 -11.26 -8.85
N ILE A 293 -16.54 -10.74 -8.31
CA ILE A 293 -17.80 -11.45 -8.19
C ILE A 293 -18.88 -10.57 -8.78
N LYS A 294 -19.68 -11.12 -9.69
CA LYS A 294 -20.83 -10.43 -10.25
C LYS A 294 -22.12 -11.10 -9.86
N VAL A 295 -23.08 -10.31 -9.43
CA VAL A 295 -24.46 -10.74 -9.23
C VAL A 295 -25.29 -10.06 -10.31
N LYS A 296 -26.02 -10.83 -11.13
CA LYS A 296 -26.79 -10.30 -12.27
C LYS A 296 -25.97 -9.38 -13.19
N GLY A 297 -24.69 -9.71 -13.38
CA GLY A 297 -23.75 -8.95 -14.24
C GLY A 297 -23.13 -7.70 -13.61
N ILE A 298 -23.49 -7.34 -12.38
CA ILE A 298 -22.92 -6.19 -11.64
C ILE A 298 -21.82 -6.69 -10.69
N GLU A 299 -20.62 -6.12 -10.79
CA GLU A 299 -19.48 -6.45 -9.91
C GLU A 299 -19.76 -5.95 -8.48
N VAL A 300 -19.85 -6.87 -7.52
CA VAL A 300 -20.20 -6.60 -6.11
C VAL A 300 -19.03 -6.80 -5.15
N ALA A 301 -18.00 -7.54 -5.57
CA ALA A 301 -16.76 -7.75 -4.80
C ALA A 301 -15.58 -7.95 -5.75
#